data_AF-Q4PSK6-F1
#
_entry.id   AF-Q4PSK6-F1
#
_cell.length_a   1.000
_cell.length_b   1.000
_cell.length_c   1.000
_cell.angle_alpha   90.00
_cell.angle_beta   90.00
_cell.angle_gamma   90.00
#
_symmetry.space_group_name_H-M   'P 1'
#
loop_
_entity.id
_entity.type
_entity.pdbx_description
1 polymer ?
#
loop_
_entity_poly.entity_id
_entity_poly.type
_entity_poly.pdbx_seq_one_letter_code
_entity_poly.pdbx_strand_id
1 'polypeptide(L)'
;MTSIMNPCDKKFVWVIKNFSSLQLQDCYVSDPVLIHDVNWRLFAYPEGSNGDHLLFKKNNGDHLSLYLEVDFESLPCGWRQYTQFRFTVVNQISEHSSVKREGRKWFDKKAPEWGWEEMISLTKLNDINSGFVVNGELMIVAEVETFEAVSTSQVAAVRDDSEWTLLGYYSSSEEDKDDVTVVVKGFHVLDSQVNQVKEIFEKHPDLATNLVLKNQNLKNVYMGFLLDLIKTLSKLPKELTEEDLNFADSTLSDLTNAGFMLDWLRLKLNRALEKQIACDAG
;
A
#
# COMPACT_ATOMS: atom_id res chain seq x y z
N MET A 1 -9.00 3.47 -29.42
CA MET A 1 -9.93 4.00 -28.40
C MET A 1 -9.91 5.53 -28.51
N THR A 2 -10.91 6.22 -27.95
CA THR A 2 -10.93 7.69 -27.99
C THR A 2 -11.26 8.19 -26.59
N SER A 3 -10.24 8.61 -25.85
CA SER A 3 -10.41 9.34 -24.59
C SER A 3 -10.70 10.80 -24.92
N ILE A 4 -11.80 11.34 -24.40
CA ILE A 4 -12.14 12.77 -24.54
C ILE A 4 -11.89 13.38 -23.15
N MET A 5 -10.89 14.26 -23.04
CA MET A 5 -10.53 14.90 -21.76
C MET A 5 -10.36 16.41 -21.88
N ASN A 6 -10.73 17.10 -20.80
CA ASN A 6 -10.44 18.50 -20.51
C ASN A 6 -9.28 18.56 -19.47
N PRO A 7 -8.29 19.47 -19.57
CA PRO A 7 -7.03 19.39 -18.80
C PRO A 7 -7.13 19.57 -17.27
N CYS A 8 -8.28 19.93 -16.72
CA CYS A 8 -8.52 20.02 -15.27
C CYS A 8 -9.48 18.94 -14.74
N ASP A 9 -9.95 18.04 -15.59
CA ASP A 9 -10.92 17.04 -15.18
C ASP A 9 -10.21 15.88 -14.48
N LYS A 10 -10.47 15.75 -13.18
CA LYS A 10 -10.14 14.58 -12.35
C LYS A 10 -10.86 13.30 -12.80
N LYS A 11 -11.46 13.30 -13.98
CA LYS A 11 -12.42 12.32 -14.46
C LYS A 11 -12.11 11.99 -15.90
N PHE A 12 -12.05 10.70 -16.21
CA PHE A 12 -11.95 10.23 -17.58
C PHE A 12 -12.97 9.10 -17.85
N VAL A 13 -13.39 9.02 -19.11
CA VAL A 13 -14.36 8.04 -19.59
C VAL A 13 -13.63 7.04 -20.45
N TRP A 14 -13.80 5.76 -20.13
CA TRP A 14 -13.26 4.63 -20.88
C TRP A 14 -14.42 3.80 -21.43
N VAL A 15 -14.43 3.60 -22.75
CA VAL A 15 -15.42 2.79 -23.45
C VAL A 15 -14.74 1.55 -24.01
N ILE A 16 -15.11 0.38 -23.48
CA ILE A 16 -14.68 -0.91 -23.98
C ILE A 16 -15.65 -1.31 -25.10
N LYS A 17 -15.12 -1.40 -26.32
CA LYS A 17 -15.88 -1.78 -27.51
C LYS A 17 -15.88 -3.29 -27.72
N ASN A 18 -16.91 -3.78 -28.41
CA ASN A 18 -17.11 -5.21 -28.68
C ASN A 18 -17.12 -6.05 -27.40
N PHE A 19 -17.60 -5.49 -26.30
CA PHE A 19 -17.75 -6.20 -25.03
C PHE A 19 -18.85 -7.26 -25.20
N SER A 20 -18.45 -8.52 -25.20
CA SER A 20 -19.32 -9.66 -25.42
C SER A 20 -18.83 -10.86 -24.63
N SER A 21 -19.77 -11.58 -24.00
CA SER A 21 -19.49 -12.85 -23.32
C SER A 21 -18.99 -13.97 -24.24
N LEU A 22 -19.13 -13.81 -25.56
CA LEU A 22 -18.73 -14.82 -26.55
C LEU A 22 -17.28 -14.69 -27.02
N GLN A 23 -16.64 -13.54 -26.75
CA GLN A 23 -15.25 -13.25 -27.17
C GLN A 23 -14.52 -12.49 -26.05
N LEU A 24 -14.64 -13.00 -24.83
CA LEU A 24 -14.00 -12.38 -23.67
C LEU A 24 -12.48 -12.41 -23.85
N GLN A 25 -11.90 -11.23 -23.96
CA GLN A 25 -10.47 -11.01 -23.88
C GLN A 25 -10.01 -11.23 -22.43
N ASP A 26 -8.80 -11.77 -22.22
CA ASP A 26 -8.27 -12.00 -20.87
C ASP A 26 -8.21 -10.70 -20.05
N CYS A 27 -7.92 -9.58 -20.72
CA CYS A 27 -7.81 -8.27 -20.13
C CYS A 27 -8.11 -7.18 -21.16
N TYR A 28 -8.82 -6.14 -20.73
CA TYR A 28 -8.93 -4.87 -21.44
C TYR A 28 -8.09 -3.82 -20.73
N VAL A 29 -7.34 -3.02 -21.50
CA VAL A 29 -6.48 -1.94 -20.97
C VAL A 29 -6.88 -0.61 -21.62
N SER A 30 -6.98 0.45 -20.84
CA SER A 30 -7.21 1.80 -21.37
C SER A 30 -5.93 2.44 -21.90
N ASP A 31 -6.08 3.43 -22.78
CA ASP A 31 -4.98 4.36 -23.06
C ASP A 31 -4.56 5.08 -21.76
N PRO A 32 -3.27 5.40 -21.55
CA PRO A 32 -2.82 6.17 -20.40
C PRO A 32 -3.40 7.58 -20.39
N VAL A 33 -3.72 8.04 -19.19
CA VAL A 33 -4.34 9.33 -18.92
C VAL A 33 -3.50 10.09 -17.90
N LEU A 34 -2.99 11.26 -18.29
CA LEU A 34 -2.18 12.12 -17.43
C LEU A 34 -3.07 12.91 -16.47
N ILE A 35 -2.93 12.69 -15.16
CA ILE A 35 -3.64 13.41 -14.09
C ILE A 35 -2.61 13.81 -13.03
N HIS A 36 -2.45 15.12 -12.80
CA HIS A 36 -1.46 15.69 -11.88
C HIS A 36 -0.05 15.12 -12.09
N ASP A 37 0.46 15.18 -13.32
CA ASP A 37 1.79 14.71 -13.73
C ASP A 37 2.06 13.20 -13.57
N VAL A 38 1.03 12.41 -13.26
CA VAL A 38 1.09 10.95 -13.17
C VAL A 38 0.21 10.35 -14.27
N ASN A 39 0.75 9.37 -15.00
CA ASN A 39 0.01 8.62 -16.00
C ASN A 39 -0.76 7.48 -15.32
N TRP A 40 -2.06 7.42 -15.57
CA TRP A 40 -2.98 6.43 -15.02
C TRP A 40 -3.57 5.56 -16.12
N ARG A 41 -3.79 4.26 -15.84
CA ARG A 41 -4.48 3.32 -16.74
C ARG A 41 -5.55 2.55 -16.00
N LEU A 42 -6.61 2.19 -16.72
CA LEU A 42 -7.60 1.25 -16.23
C LEU A 42 -7.37 -0.14 -16.81
N PHE A 43 -7.57 -1.14 -15.97
CA PHE A 43 -7.58 -2.55 -16.35
C PHE A 43 -8.95 -3.13 -16.00
N ALA A 44 -9.51 -3.92 -16.92
CA ALA A 44 -10.74 -4.66 -16.70
C ALA A 44 -10.54 -6.13 -17.06
N TYR A 45 -10.86 -7.01 -16.10
CA TYR A 45 -10.74 -8.46 -16.24
C TYR A 45 -12.13 -9.07 -16.15
N PRO A 46 -12.70 -9.54 -17.26
CA PRO A 46 -14.12 -9.87 -17.34
C PRO A 46 -14.44 -11.33 -17.03
N GLU A 47 -13.44 -12.16 -16.77
CA GLU A 47 -13.58 -13.53 -16.25
C GLU A 47 -12.36 -13.76 -15.35
N GLY A 48 -12.37 -14.80 -14.52
CA GLY A 48 -11.20 -15.21 -13.73
C GLY A 48 -10.08 -15.68 -14.66
N SER A 49 -9.45 -14.73 -15.35
CA SER A 49 -8.43 -14.98 -16.35
C SER A 49 -7.30 -15.72 -15.66
N ASN A 50 -6.87 -16.84 -16.24
CA ASN A 50 -5.62 -17.51 -15.89
C ASN A 50 -4.39 -16.68 -16.34
N GLY A 51 -4.55 -15.35 -16.45
CA GLY A 51 -3.49 -14.47 -16.90
C GLY A 51 -2.35 -14.58 -15.90
N ASP A 52 -1.17 -14.93 -16.42
CA ASP A 52 0.12 -15.03 -15.74
C ASP A 52 0.59 -13.70 -15.11
N HIS A 53 -0.31 -12.74 -14.88
CA HIS A 53 -0.03 -11.61 -14.01
C HIS A 53 0.05 -12.14 -12.58
N LEU A 54 1.27 -12.49 -12.19
CA LEU A 54 1.73 -13.13 -10.95
C LEU A 54 1.32 -12.42 -9.64
N LEU A 55 0.41 -11.43 -9.68
CA LEU A 55 0.09 -10.56 -8.56
C LEU A 55 -1.33 -10.75 -7.99
N PHE A 56 -2.27 -11.37 -8.70
CA PHE A 56 -3.65 -11.45 -8.21
C PHE A 56 -4.25 -12.86 -8.25
N LYS A 57 -4.88 -13.23 -7.14
CA LYS A 57 -5.55 -14.52 -6.98
C LYS A 57 -6.72 -14.62 -7.96
N LYS A 58 -6.95 -15.84 -8.45
CA LYS A 58 -8.07 -16.17 -9.32
C LYS A 58 -9.40 -15.78 -8.65
N ASN A 59 -10.12 -14.81 -9.25
CA ASN A 59 -11.53 -14.56 -8.95
C ASN A 59 -12.36 -15.83 -9.29
N ASN A 60 -13.47 -16.09 -8.59
CA ASN A 60 -14.43 -17.16 -8.91
C ASN A 60 -14.96 -17.10 -10.35
N GLY A 61 -14.66 -16.03 -11.09
CA GLY A 61 -14.86 -15.92 -12.52
C GLY A 61 -16.25 -15.49 -12.93
N ASP A 62 -17.06 -15.05 -11.97
CA ASP A 62 -18.44 -14.60 -12.15
C ASP A 62 -18.61 -13.08 -12.03
N HIS A 63 -17.53 -12.34 -11.79
CA HIS A 63 -17.51 -10.87 -11.71
C HIS A 63 -16.49 -10.25 -12.67
N LEU A 64 -16.81 -9.05 -13.14
CA LEU A 64 -15.85 -8.15 -13.76
C LEU A 64 -14.98 -7.53 -12.66
N SER A 65 -13.68 -7.71 -12.75
CA SER A 65 -12.70 -6.99 -11.94
C SER A 65 -12.29 -5.69 -12.62
N LEU A 66 -12.04 -4.64 -11.84
CA LEU A 66 -11.67 -3.33 -12.35
C LEU A 66 -10.58 -2.71 -11.48
N TYR A 67 -9.51 -2.23 -12.12
CA TYR A 67 -8.33 -1.69 -11.45
C TYR A 67 -7.83 -0.39 -12.07
N LEU A 68 -7.18 0.42 -11.26
CA LEU A 68 -6.45 1.62 -11.61
C LEU A 68 -4.97 1.35 -11.35
N GLU A 69 -4.14 1.60 -12.35
CA GLU A 69 -2.69 1.44 -12.27
C GLU A 69 -2.00 2.80 -12.52
N VAL A 70 -0.90 3.04 -11.82
CA VAL A 70 0.06 4.10 -12.15
C VAL A 70 1.09 3.56 -13.13
N ASP A 71 1.28 4.24 -14.25
CA ASP A 71 2.42 4.01 -15.14
C ASP A 71 3.69 4.61 -14.51
N PHE A 72 4.36 3.79 -13.71
CA PHE A 72 5.43 4.22 -12.81
C PHE A 72 6.83 4.18 -13.42
N GLU A 73 6.99 3.73 -14.67
CA GLU A 73 8.31 3.63 -15.32
C GLU A 73 9.02 4.99 -15.41
N SER A 74 8.25 6.07 -15.46
CA SER A 74 8.74 7.45 -15.52
C SER A 74 8.88 8.14 -14.16
N LEU A 75 8.49 7.48 -13.06
CA LEU A 75 8.48 8.08 -11.73
C LEU A 75 9.83 7.90 -10.99
N PRO A 76 10.23 8.88 -10.16
CA PRO A 76 11.48 8.80 -9.41
C PRO A 76 11.50 7.62 -8.43
N CYS A 77 12.70 7.12 -8.12
CA CYS A 77 12.86 6.08 -7.11
C CYS A 77 12.26 6.51 -5.76
N GLY A 78 11.53 5.62 -5.10
CA GLY A 78 10.87 5.90 -3.82
C GLY A 78 9.57 6.72 -3.92
N TRP A 79 9.04 6.96 -5.13
CA TRP A 79 7.74 7.61 -5.28
C TRP A 79 6.66 6.87 -4.49
N ARG A 80 5.76 7.64 -3.87
CA ARG A 80 4.50 7.15 -3.31
C ARG A 80 3.44 8.20 -3.53
N GLN A 81 2.25 7.81 -3.93
CA GLN A 81 1.15 8.71 -4.23
C GLN A 81 -0.09 8.26 -3.46
N TYR A 82 -0.60 9.09 -2.55
CA TYR A 82 -1.88 8.84 -1.90
C TYR A 82 -2.99 9.34 -2.82
N THR A 83 -3.90 8.44 -3.19
CA THR A 83 -4.90 8.72 -4.21
C THR A 83 -6.26 8.22 -3.76
N GLN A 84 -7.26 9.08 -3.88
CA GLN A 84 -8.66 8.70 -3.89
C GLN A 84 -9.08 8.44 -5.32
N PHE A 85 -9.77 7.32 -5.54
CA PHE A 85 -10.29 7.00 -6.86
C PHE A 85 -11.68 6.40 -6.74
N ARG A 86 -12.49 6.66 -7.76
CA ARG A 86 -13.86 6.17 -7.88
C ARG A 86 -14.07 5.58 -9.26
N PHE A 87 -14.61 4.36 -9.32
CA PHE A 87 -15.11 3.78 -10.56
C PHE A 87 -16.63 3.85 -10.60
N THR A 88 -17.15 4.12 -11.79
CA THR A 88 -18.57 3.95 -12.12
C THR A 88 -18.68 3.08 -13.36
N VAL A 89 -19.25 1.88 -13.21
CA VAL A 89 -19.74 1.10 -14.35
C VAL A 89 -21.10 1.70 -14.72
N VAL A 90 -21.13 2.41 -15.84
CA VAL A 90 -22.27 3.24 -16.23
C VAL A 90 -23.38 2.36 -16.75
N ASN A 91 -24.57 2.54 -16.17
CA ASN A 91 -25.79 2.07 -16.79
C ASN A 91 -26.27 3.14 -17.79
N GLN A 92 -26.25 2.79 -19.06
CA GLN A 92 -26.47 3.70 -20.19
C GLN A 92 -27.96 3.99 -20.46
N ILE A 93 -28.88 3.32 -19.74
CA ILE A 93 -30.33 3.56 -19.81
C ILE A 93 -30.78 4.42 -18.62
N SER A 94 -30.27 4.14 -17.42
CA SER A 94 -30.64 4.81 -16.18
C SER A 94 -29.40 5.07 -15.32
N GLU A 95 -29.00 6.33 -15.20
CA GLU A 95 -27.82 6.70 -14.40
C GLU A 95 -27.91 6.20 -12.95
N HIS A 96 -29.11 6.19 -12.36
CA HIS A 96 -29.36 5.69 -11.00
C HIS A 96 -29.07 4.20 -10.82
N SER A 97 -29.06 3.43 -11.90
CA SER A 97 -28.76 2.00 -11.90
C SER A 97 -27.26 1.71 -12.07
N SER A 98 -26.43 2.74 -12.23
CA SER A 98 -24.97 2.59 -12.36
C SER A 98 -24.35 2.03 -11.09
N VAL A 99 -23.31 1.20 -11.23
CA VAL A 99 -22.58 0.63 -10.10
C VAL A 99 -21.35 1.48 -9.80
N LYS A 100 -21.24 1.96 -8.56
CA LYS A 100 -20.17 2.85 -8.11
C LYS A 100 -19.37 2.20 -6.99
N ARG A 101 -18.05 2.35 -7.03
CA ARG A 101 -17.11 1.97 -5.97
C ARG A 101 -16.07 3.05 -5.81
N GLU A 102 -15.67 3.32 -4.58
CA GLU A 102 -14.72 4.37 -4.23
C GLU A 102 -13.74 3.84 -3.18
N GLY A 103 -12.47 4.22 -3.32
CA GLY A 103 -11.39 3.80 -2.44
C GLY A 103 -10.31 4.87 -2.32
N ARG A 104 -9.51 4.73 -1.26
CA ARG A 104 -8.29 5.53 -1.05
C ARG A 104 -7.13 4.59 -0.78
N LYS A 105 -6.05 4.71 -1.55
CA LYS A 105 -4.88 3.82 -1.44
C LYS A 105 -3.59 4.59 -1.65
N TRP A 106 -2.52 4.02 -1.13
CA TRP A 106 -1.16 4.41 -1.46
C TRP A 106 -0.71 3.62 -2.67
N PHE A 107 -0.37 4.33 -3.73
CA PHE A 107 0.30 3.79 -4.91
C PHE A 107 1.79 3.97 -4.74
N ASP A 108 2.56 2.93 -5.01
CA ASP A 108 4.01 2.98 -5.04
C ASP A 108 4.55 1.85 -5.93
N LYS A 109 5.87 1.77 -6.09
CA LYS A 109 6.51 0.71 -6.90
C LYS A 109 6.13 -0.71 -6.42
N LYS A 110 5.76 -0.88 -5.16
CA LYS A 110 5.41 -2.16 -4.52
C LYS A 110 3.95 -2.53 -4.72
N ALA A 111 3.07 -1.54 -4.83
CA ALA A 111 1.65 -1.70 -5.11
C ALA A 111 1.21 -0.61 -6.12
N PRO A 112 1.53 -0.78 -7.42
CA PRO A 112 1.24 0.22 -8.44
C PRO A 112 -0.23 0.19 -8.90
N GLU A 113 -0.99 -0.84 -8.49
CA GLU A 113 -2.34 -1.12 -8.96
C GLU A 113 -3.30 -1.35 -7.78
N TRP A 114 -4.49 -0.77 -7.85
CA TRP A 114 -5.57 -0.97 -6.88
C TRP A 114 -6.94 -0.97 -7.54
N GLY A 115 -7.87 -1.77 -7.01
CA GLY A 115 -9.18 -1.94 -7.62
C GLY A 115 -10.14 -2.81 -6.82
N TRP A 116 -11.12 -3.36 -7.52
CA TRP A 116 -12.09 -4.32 -6.98
C TRP A 116 -12.12 -5.56 -7.86
N GLU A 117 -11.86 -6.73 -7.26
CA GLU A 117 -12.05 -8.04 -7.88
C GLU A 117 -13.53 -8.26 -8.25
N GLU A 118 -14.45 -7.82 -7.39
CA GLU A 118 -15.89 -7.98 -7.60
C GLU A 118 -16.57 -6.62 -7.83
N MET A 119 -16.30 -5.98 -8.98
CA MET A 119 -16.92 -4.69 -9.30
C MET A 119 -18.41 -4.85 -9.64
N ILE A 120 -18.73 -5.80 -10.51
CA ILE A 120 -20.10 -6.11 -10.95
C ILE A 120 -20.17 -7.55 -11.45
N SER A 121 -21.25 -8.27 -11.11
CA SER A 121 -21.42 -9.64 -11.58
C SER A 121 -21.64 -9.68 -13.10
N LEU A 122 -21.03 -10.66 -13.75
CA LEU A 122 -21.15 -10.87 -15.19
C LEU A 122 -22.58 -11.23 -15.58
N THR A 123 -23.31 -11.94 -14.71
CA THR A 123 -24.73 -12.22 -14.91
C THR A 123 -25.55 -10.93 -15.04
N LYS A 124 -25.29 -9.95 -14.17
CA LYS A 124 -25.97 -8.64 -14.23
C LYS A 124 -25.48 -7.80 -15.41
N LEU A 125 -24.18 -7.85 -15.71
CA LEU A 125 -23.57 -7.09 -16.79
C LEU A 125 -24.04 -7.56 -18.18
N ASN A 126 -24.18 -8.88 -18.36
CA ASN A 126 -24.50 -9.53 -19.64
C ASN A 126 -26.01 -9.68 -19.88
N ASP A 127 -26.88 -9.37 -18.91
CA ASP A 127 -28.31 -9.31 -19.17
C ASP A 127 -28.59 -8.19 -20.18
N ILE A 128 -29.20 -8.55 -21.31
CA ILE A 128 -29.51 -7.65 -22.42
C ILE A 128 -30.43 -6.49 -22.00
N ASN A 129 -31.19 -6.66 -20.92
CA ASN A 129 -32.08 -5.63 -20.37
C ASN A 129 -31.44 -4.85 -19.21
N SER A 130 -30.21 -5.17 -18.82
CA SER A 130 -29.55 -4.53 -17.67
C SER A 130 -29.25 -3.06 -17.91
N GLY A 131 -28.96 -2.68 -19.15
CA GLY A 131 -28.56 -1.33 -19.55
C GLY A 131 -27.07 -1.00 -19.38
N PHE A 132 -26.21 -1.92 -18.95
CA PHE A 132 -24.76 -1.64 -18.84
C PHE A 132 -24.03 -1.72 -20.18
N VAL A 133 -24.35 -2.73 -20.99
CA VAL A 133 -23.78 -2.94 -22.31
C VAL A 133 -24.82 -2.54 -23.36
N VAL A 134 -24.55 -1.46 -24.09
CA VAL A 134 -25.43 -0.96 -25.17
C VAL A 134 -24.63 -0.97 -26.46
N ASN A 135 -25.18 -1.57 -27.52
CA ASN A 135 -24.49 -1.75 -28.81
C ASN A 135 -23.11 -2.44 -28.69
N GLY A 136 -22.95 -3.33 -27.71
CA GLY A 136 -21.67 -4.01 -27.45
C GLY A 136 -20.61 -3.09 -26.83
N GLU A 137 -20.98 -1.92 -26.32
CA GLU A 137 -20.08 -1.00 -25.63
C GLU A 137 -20.36 -0.98 -24.13
N LEU A 138 -19.31 -1.18 -23.33
CA LEU A 138 -19.34 -1.02 -21.87
C LEU A 138 -18.64 0.30 -21.52
N MET A 139 -19.34 1.19 -20.79
CA MET A 139 -18.80 2.48 -20.39
C MET A 139 -18.40 2.46 -18.90
N ILE A 140 -17.16 2.83 -18.65
CA ILE A 140 -16.56 2.97 -17.32
C ILE A 140 -16.11 4.42 -17.16
N VAL A 141 -16.45 5.02 -16.04
CA VAL A 141 -15.94 6.33 -15.64
C VAL A 141 -15.01 6.13 -14.46
N ALA A 142 -13.81 6.67 -14.55
CA ALA A 142 -12.88 6.74 -13.44
C ALA A 142 -12.67 8.20 -13.03
N GLU A 143 -12.71 8.43 -11.72
CA GLU A 143 -12.34 9.70 -11.11
C GLU A 143 -11.13 9.47 -10.22
N VAL A 144 -10.12 10.34 -10.33
CA VAL A 144 -8.82 10.22 -9.67
C VAL A 144 -8.45 11.56 -9.04
N GLU A 145 -8.27 11.56 -7.73
CA GLU A 145 -7.82 12.70 -6.95
C GLU A 145 -6.56 12.31 -6.16
N THR A 146 -5.45 12.93 -6.53
CA THR A 146 -4.17 12.76 -5.86
C THR A 146 -4.02 13.78 -4.74
N PHE A 147 -3.46 13.34 -3.61
CA PHE A 147 -3.06 14.22 -2.51
C PHE A 147 -1.55 14.39 -2.57
N GLU A 148 -1.05 15.63 -2.46
CA GLU A 148 0.39 15.92 -2.59
C GLU A 148 1.23 14.95 -1.75
N ALA A 149 2.04 14.17 -2.45
CA ALA A 149 3.09 13.39 -1.85
C ALA A 149 4.22 14.35 -1.45
N VAL A 150 4.72 14.22 -0.23
CA VAL A 150 5.93 14.94 0.19
C VAL A 150 7.07 14.48 -0.72
N SER A 151 7.40 15.28 -1.72
CA SER A 151 8.54 15.04 -2.59
C SER A 151 9.79 15.07 -1.73
N THR A 152 10.38 13.90 -1.48
CA THR A 152 11.76 13.77 -1.00
C THR A 152 12.71 14.11 -2.13
N SER A 153 12.66 15.34 -2.62
CA SER A 153 13.63 15.89 -3.56
C SER A 153 14.57 16.86 -2.84
N GLN A 154 15.30 16.36 -1.84
CA GLN A 154 16.60 16.88 -1.40
C GLN A 154 17.41 15.79 -0.65
N VAL A 155 17.81 14.70 -1.30
CA VAL A 155 19.07 14.02 -0.91
C VAL A 155 19.76 13.53 -2.18
N ALA A 156 20.99 14.00 -2.35
CA ALA A 156 21.87 13.71 -3.46
C ALA A 156 22.26 12.22 -3.53
N ALA A 157 22.41 11.74 -4.76
CA ALA A 157 23.25 10.63 -5.22
C ALA A 157 23.72 9.63 -4.15
N VAL A 158 23.05 8.46 -4.07
CA VAL A 158 23.69 7.22 -3.64
C VAL A 158 23.42 6.17 -4.71
N ARG A 159 24.48 5.42 -4.99
CA ARG A 159 24.72 4.58 -6.16
C ARG A 159 23.82 3.35 -6.19
N ASP A 160 23.57 2.90 -7.41
CA ASP A 160 23.09 1.60 -7.80
C ASP A 160 23.96 0.48 -7.21
N ASP A 161 23.33 -0.44 -6.47
CA ASP A 161 23.77 -1.81 -6.28
C ASP A 161 22.50 -2.68 -6.24
N SER A 162 22.20 -3.33 -7.35
CA SER A 162 21.19 -4.37 -7.42
C SER A 162 21.72 -5.66 -6.79
N GLU A 163 21.15 -6.09 -5.66
CA GLU A 163 21.01 -7.50 -5.34
C GLU A 163 19.53 -7.84 -5.08
N TRP A 164 18.98 -8.56 -6.06
CA TRP A 164 17.75 -9.33 -5.99
C TRP A 164 17.88 -10.39 -4.89
N THR A 165 17.12 -10.25 -3.80
CA THR A 165 16.71 -11.40 -2.99
C THR A 165 15.20 -11.43 -2.82
N LEU A 166 14.64 -12.42 -3.49
CA LEU A 166 13.26 -12.86 -3.60
C LEU A 166 12.80 -13.50 -2.28
N LEU A 167 12.70 -12.72 -1.19
CA LEU A 167 12.26 -13.20 0.12
C LEU A 167 10.99 -12.49 0.61
N GLY A 168 9.88 -13.23 0.55
CA GLY A 168 8.81 -13.11 1.53
C GLY A 168 7.78 -12.00 1.32
N TYR A 169 7.32 -11.80 0.08
CA TYR A 169 6.07 -11.07 -0.13
C TYR A 169 4.90 -11.94 0.33
N TYR A 170 4.42 -11.67 1.54
CA TYR A 170 3.17 -12.21 2.05
C TYR A 170 2.03 -11.67 1.19
N SER A 171 1.63 -12.52 0.25
CA SER A 171 0.27 -12.97 0.00
C SER A 171 -0.81 -12.15 0.70
N SER A 172 -1.50 -11.31 -0.07
CA SER A 172 -2.90 -11.01 0.20
C SER A 172 -3.70 -12.28 -0.14
N SER A 173 -4.39 -12.83 0.86
CA SER A 173 -5.32 -13.97 0.86
C SER A 173 -4.77 -15.39 1.09
N GLU A 174 -4.35 -15.66 2.33
CA GLU A 174 -5.09 -16.57 3.24
C GLU A 174 -5.04 -15.90 4.63
N GLU A 175 -6.20 -15.68 5.26
CA GLU A 175 -6.46 -14.76 6.39
C GLU A 175 -6.69 -13.28 6.03
N ASP A 176 -7.91 -12.98 5.55
CA ASP A 176 -8.63 -11.76 5.94
C ASP A 176 -8.91 -11.82 7.46
N LYS A 177 -7.87 -11.63 8.26
CA LYS A 177 -8.02 -10.81 9.45
C LYS A 177 -7.63 -9.45 8.95
N ASP A 178 -8.59 -8.52 8.90
CA ASP A 178 -8.27 -7.10 9.00
C ASP A 178 -7.07 -7.00 9.94
N ASP A 179 -5.97 -6.39 9.50
CA ASP A 179 -4.87 -6.07 10.41
C ASP A 179 -5.44 -5.00 11.34
N VAL A 180 -6.23 -5.46 12.33
CA VAL A 180 -7.10 -4.64 13.16
C VAL A 180 -6.12 -3.80 13.94
N THR A 181 -6.00 -2.55 13.53
CA THR A 181 -5.16 -1.61 14.25
C THR A 181 -5.94 -1.17 15.48
N VAL A 182 -5.39 -1.46 16.65
CA VAL A 182 -5.95 -1.06 17.93
C VAL A 182 -5.18 0.17 18.42
N VAL A 183 -5.91 1.16 18.91
CA VAL A 183 -5.29 2.35 19.48
C VAL A 183 -4.84 2.08 20.91
N VAL A 184 -3.54 2.06 21.15
CA VAL A 184 -2.94 1.89 22.48
C VAL A 184 -2.16 3.17 22.83
N LYS A 185 -2.58 3.86 23.89
CA LYS A 185 -1.93 5.10 24.39
C LYS A 185 -1.68 6.16 23.30
N GLY A 186 -2.56 6.23 22.29
CA GLY A 186 -2.47 7.20 21.19
C GLY A 186 -1.68 6.73 19.95
N PHE A 187 -1.26 5.47 19.92
CA PHE A 187 -0.58 4.84 18.78
C PHE A 187 -1.49 3.78 18.15
N HIS A 188 -1.55 3.71 16.81
CA HIS A 188 -2.22 2.60 16.14
C HIS A 188 -1.22 1.48 15.97
N VAL A 189 -1.50 0.33 16.55
CA VAL A 189 -0.63 -0.86 16.52
C VAL A 189 -1.44 -2.06 16.08
N LEU A 190 -0.79 -3.04 15.45
CA LEU A 190 -1.47 -4.26 15.02
C LEU A 190 -2.03 -4.99 16.25
N ASP A 191 -3.18 -5.65 16.12
CA ASP A 191 -3.80 -6.39 17.23
C ASP A 191 -2.81 -7.40 17.85
N SER A 192 -2.01 -8.05 16.99
CA SER A 192 -0.93 -8.97 17.38
C SER A 192 0.16 -8.34 18.26
N GLN A 193 0.32 -7.01 18.23
CA GLN A 193 1.32 -6.25 18.97
C GLN A 193 0.76 -5.60 20.24
N VAL A 194 -0.57 -5.58 20.44
CA VAL A 194 -1.22 -4.82 21.51
C VAL A 194 -0.69 -5.17 22.90
N ASN A 195 -0.53 -6.46 23.20
CA ASN A 195 -0.06 -6.90 24.51
C ASN A 195 1.38 -6.47 24.77
N GLN A 196 2.26 -6.57 23.77
CA GLN A 196 3.64 -6.13 23.86
C GLN A 196 3.71 -4.61 24.11
N VAL A 197 2.93 -3.83 23.36
CA VAL A 197 2.89 -2.36 23.51
C VAL A 197 2.35 -1.96 24.88
N LYS A 198 1.30 -2.63 25.37
CA LYS A 198 0.78 -2.40 26.73
C LYS A 198 1.83 -2.68 27.80
N GLU A 199 2.52 -3.82 27.72
CA GLU A 199 3.57 -4.19 28.68
C GLU A 199 4.72 -3.18 28.68
N ILE A 200 5.09 -2.65 27.52
CA ILE A 200 6.11 -1.60 27.40
C ILE A 200 5.66 -0.33 28.16
N PHE A 201 4.43 0.14 27.94
CA PHE A 201 3.91 1.33 28.63
C PHE A 201 3.67 1.10 30.14
N GLU A 202 3.42 -0.13 30.57
CA GLU A 202 3.34 -0.48 32.00
C GLU A 202 4.70 -0.40 32.68
N LYS A 203 5.76 -0.89 32.03
CA LYS A 203 7.14 -0.84 32.56
C LYS A 203 7.76 0.56 32.44
N HIS A 204 7.38 1.30 31.40
CA HIS A 204 7.95 2.60 31.05
C HIS A 204 6.82 3.61 30.77
N PRO A 205 6.10 4.07 31.81
CA PRO A 205 4.95 4.97 31.63
C PRO A 205 5.31 6.33 31.06
N ASP A 206 6.57 6.76 31.20
CA ASP A 206 7.11 8.02 30.71
C ASP A 206 7.58 7.98 29.25
N LEU A 207 7.58 6.80 28.62
CA LEU A 207 8.11 6.51 27.29
C LEU A 207 7.80 7.57 26.22
N ALA A 208 6.55 8.04 26.16
CA ALA A 208 6.08 8.97 25.13
C ALA A 208 5.67 10.35 25.68
N THR A 209 6.15 10.72 26.88
CA THR A 209 5.74 11.97 27.54
C THR A 209 6.23 13.21 26.79
N ASN A 210 7.41 13.14 26.19
CA ASN A 210 8.05 14.25 25.46
C ASN A 210 7.88 14.15 23.94
N LEU A 211 6.93 13.33 23.47
CA LEU A 211 6.76 13.05 22.06
C LEU A 211 6.41 14.32 21.26
N VAL A 212 7.25 14.68 20.29
CA VAL A 212 7.08 15.90 19.47
C VAL A 212 6.20 15.64 18.23
N LEU A 213 6.01 14.36 17.87
CA LEU A 213 5.27 13.95 16.67
C LEU A 213 3.77 14.26 16.77
N LYS A 214 3.26 15.09 15.85
CA LYS A 214 1.82 15.40 15.73
C LYS A 214 1.08 14.52 14.72
N ASN A 215 1.75 14.08 13.66
CA ASN A 215 1.15 13.27 12.60
C ASN A 215 0.99 11.80 13.04
N GLN A 216 -0.23 11.26 12.92
CA GLN A 216 -0.54 9.91 13.40
C GLN A 216 0.24 8.80 12.63
N ASN A 217 0.43 8.95 11.32
CA ASN A 217 1.18 7.96 10.54
C ASN A 217 2.65 7.92 10.99
N LEU A 218 3.25 9.09 11.26
CA LEU A 218 4.62 9.14 11.82
C LEU A 218 4.66 8.47 13.20
N LYS A 219 3.71 8.75 14.09
CA LYS A 219 3.65 8.07 15.40
C LYS A 219 3.67 6.55 15.26
N ASN A 220 2.89 6.02 14.31
CA ASN A 220 2.78 4.57 14.08
C ASN A 220 4.09 4.00 13.51
N VAL A 221 4.73 4.70 12.56
CA VAL A 221 6.03 4.28 11.99
C VAL A 221 7.11 4.24 13.07
N TYR A 222 7.23 5.28 13.90
CA TYR A 222 8.20 5.31 14.99
C TYR A 222 7.92 4.23 16.06
N MET A 223 6.64 3.92 16.33
CA MET A 223 6.29 2.80 17.20
C MET A 223 6.75 1.45 16.63
N GLY A 224 6.64 1.24 15.31
CA GLY A 224 7.18 0.07 14.64
C GLY A 224 8.69 -0.09 14.87
N PHE A 225 9.45 0.98 14.62
CA PHE A 225 10.90 0.99 14.87
C PHE A 225 11.26 0.74 16.34
N LEU A 226 10.46 1.23 17.29
CA LEU A 226 10.66 0.95 18.71
C LEU A 226 10.49 -0.55 19.02
N LEU A 227 9.47 -1.20 18.45
CA LEU A 227 9.24 -2.64 18.63
C LEU A 227 10.39 -3.47 18.03
N ASP A 228 10.85 -3.09 16.83
CA ASP A 228 11.99 -3.73 16.17
C ASP A 228 13.28 -3.55 16.98
N LEU A 229 13.54 -2.35 17.50
CA LEU A 229 14.68 -2.08 18.38
C LEU A 229 14.65 -2.96 19.64
N ILE A 230 13.48 -3.07 20.28
CA ILE A 230 13.31 -3.91 21.48
C ILE A 230 13.58 -5.39 21.13
N LYS A 231 13.08 -5.85 19.98
CA LYS A 231 13.30 -7.21 19.49
C LYS A 231 14.77 -7.47 19.23
N THR A 232 15.46 -6.57 18.52
CA THR A 232 16.90 -6.66 18.24
C THR A 232 17.70 -6.71 19.54
N LEU A 233 17.46 -5.79 20.47
CA LEU A 233 18.15 -5.76 21.77
C LEU A 233 17.74 -6.89 22.73
N SER A 234 16.80 -7.76 22.34
CA SER A 234 16.42 -8.94 23.11
C SER A 234 17.06 -10.23 22.60
N LYS A 235 17.78 -10.18 21.47
CA LYS A 235 18.65 -11.28 21.01
C LYS A 235 19.76 -11.56 22.03
N LEU A 236 20.32 -12.77 21.99
CA LEU A 236 21.46 -13.11 22.84
C LEU A 236 22.70 -12.31 22.39
N PRO A 237 23.64 -11.95 23.31
CA PRO A 237 24.84 -11.19 22.93
C PRO A 237 25.68 -11.83 21.81
N LYS A 238 25.65 -13.15 21.67
CA LYS A 238 26.36 -13.89 20.62
C LYS A 238 25.66 -13.86 19.26
N GLU A 239 24.39 -13.48 19.22
CA GLU A 239 23.57 -13.41 18.01
C GLU A 239 23.49 -11.99 17.44
N LEU A 240 23.97 -10.99 18.20
CA LEU A 240 24.02 -9.61 17.75
C LEU A 240 25.15 -9.42 16.76
N THR A 241 24.81 -8.99 15.55
CA THR A 241 25.79 -8.61 14.54
C THR A 241 26.19 -7.14 14.67
N GLU A 242 27.29 -6.75 14.03
CA GLU A 242 27.66 -5.33 13.93
C GLU A 242 26.54 -4.50 13.27
N GLU A 243 25.85 -5.07 12.28
CA GLU A 243 24.68 -4.46 11.65
C GLU A 243 23.52 -4.25 12.63
N ASP A 244 23.22 -5.25 13.48
CA ASP A 244 22.19 -5.13 14.52
C ASP A 244 22.52 -4.00 15.50
N LEU A 245 23.80 -3.85 15.87
CA LEU A 245 24.27 -2.80 16.77
C LEU A 245 24.18 -1.40 16.11
N ASN A 246 24.58 -1.29 14.85
CA ASN A 246 24.47 -0.04 14.08
C ASN A 246 23.01 0.36 13.86
N PHE A 247 22.15 -0.60 13.55
CA PHE A 247 20.70 -0.39 13.50
C PHE A 247 20.17 0.07 14.85
N ALA A 248 20.58 -0.57 15.95
CA ALA A 248 20.12 -0.22 17.28
C ALA A 248 20.54 1.20 17.70
N ASP A 249 21.79 1.60 17.45
CA ASP A 249 22.30 2.92 17.82
C ASP A 249 21.66 4.06 17.01
N SER A 250 21.56 3.87 15.68
CA SER A 250 20.91 4.85 14.79
C SER A 250 19.41 5.01 15.11
N THR A 251 18.69 3.90 15.24
CA THR A 251 17.26 3.89 15.57
C THR A 251 16.99 4.52 16.94
N LEU A 252 17.84 4.23 17.93
CA LEU A 252 17.71 4.81 19.27
C LEU A 252 17.91 6.33 19.23
N SER A 253 18.87 6.81 18.45
CA SER A 253 19.12 8.24 18.26
C SER A 253 17.93 8.95 17.62
N ASP A 254 17.36 8.39 16.55
CA ASP A 254 16.20 8.95 15.86
C ASP A 254 14.93 8.97 16.74
N LEU A 255 14.66 7.88 17.47
CA LEU A 255 13.55 7.82 18.40
C LEU A 255 13.70 8.82 19.56
N THR A 256 14.92 8.97 20.09
CA THR A 256 15.21 9.96 21.15
C THR A 256 14.98 11.39 20.63
N ASN A 257 15.43 11.69 19.40
CA ASN A 257 15.21 12.97 18.76
C ASN A 257 13.72 13.27 18.51
N ALA A 258 12.90 12.23 18.28
CA ALA A 258 11.44 12.36 18.18
C ALA A 258 10.74 12.55 19.53
N GLY A 259 11.47 12.45 20.65
CA GLY A 259 10.98 12.70 22.00
C GLY A 259 10.60 11.45 22.80
N PHE A 260 11.02 10.25 22.37
CA PHE A 260 10.86 9.05 23.17
C PHE A 260 11.89 8.99 24.30
N MET A 261 11.45 8.63 25.51
CA MET A 261 12.30 8.45 26.69
C MET A 261 12.86 7.02 26.71
N LEU A 262 14.07 6.83 26.17
CA LEU A 262 14.67 5.51 25.90
C LEU A 262 15.96 5.22 26.68
N ASP A 263 16.20 5.90 27.81
CA ASP A 263 17.42 5.74 28.62
C ASP A 263 17.67 4.27 29.01
N TRP A 264 16.59 3.54 29.31
CA TRP A 264 16.66 2.12 29.67
C TRP A 264 17.10 1.23 28.50
N LEU A 265 16.72 1.55 27.25
CA LEU A 265 17.21 0.85 26.06
C LEU A 265 18.65 1.25 25.73
N ARG A 266 19.03 2.52 25.95
CA ARG A 266 20.41 2.99 25.75
C ARG A 266 21.36 2.26 26.69
N LEU A 267 20.97 2.10 27.95
CA LEU A 267 21.69 1.27 28.92
C LEU A 267 21.78 -0.20 28.50
N LYS A 268 20.70 -0.75 27.92
CA LYS A 268 20.69 -2.15 27.43
C LYS A 268 21.64 -2.34 26.24
N LEU A 269 21.67 -1.40 25.30
CA LEU A 269 22.60 -1.41 24.17
C LEU A 269 24.06 -1.31 24.63
N ASN A 270 24.38 -0.38 25.55
CA ASN A 270 25.74 -0.26 26.09
C ASN A 270 26.22 -1.57 26.74
N ARG A 271 25.35 -2.25 27.50
CA ARG A 271 25.67 -3.56 28.09
C ARG A 271 25.84 -4.66 27.04
N ALA A 272 25.13 -4.58 25.92
CA ALA A 272 25.29 -5.53 24.82
C ALA A 272 26.66 -5.34 24.14
N LEU A 273 27.06 -4.09 23.88
CA LEU A 273 28.36 -3.73 23.33
C LEU A 273 29.52 -4.19 24.23
N GLU A 274 29.44 -3.94 25.54
CA GLU A 274 30.46 -4.40 26.50
C GLU A 274 30.63 -5.93 26.50
N LYS A 275 29.51 -6.66 26.41
CA LYS A 275 29.54 -8.14 26.36
C LYS A 275 30.08 -8.68 25.04
N GLN A 276 29.85 -7.98 23.94
CA GLN A 276 30.38 -8.36 22.64
C GLN A 276 31.90 -8.24 22.61
N ILE A 277 32.43 -7.11 23.09
CA ILE A 277 33.88 -6.90 23.25
C ILE A 277 34.50 -8.00 24.14
N ALA A 278 33.81 -8.39 25.21
CA ALA A 278 34.28 -9.46 26.09
C ALA A 278 34.23 -10.86 25.43
N CYS A 279 33.29 -11.11 24.50
CA CYS A 279 33.23 -12.36 23.74
C CYS A 279 34.28 -12.42 22.63
N ASP A 280 34.63 -11.30 22.01
CA ASP A 280 35.64 -11.25 20.94
C ASP A 280 37.08 -11.33 21.49
N ALA A 281 37.27 -11.07 22.78
CA ALA A 281 38.57 -11.08 23.46
C ALA A 281 38.94 -12.42 24.12
N GLY A 282 38.06 -13.44 24.09
CA GLY A 282 38.24 -14.73 24.75
C GLY A 282 38.36 -15.90 23.78
#